data_AF-A0A2T5EJF7-F1
#
_entry.id   AF-A0A2T5EJF7-F1
#
_cell.length_a   1.000
_cell.length_b   1.000
_cell.length_c   1.000
_cell.angle_alpha   90.00
_cell.angle_beta   90.00
_cell.angle_gamma   90.00
#
_symmetry.space_group_name_H-M   'P 1'
#
loop_
_entity.id
_entity.type
_entity.pdbx_description
1 polymer ?
#
loop_
_entity_poly.entity_id
_entity_poly.type
_entity_poly.pdbx_seq_one_letter_code
_entity_poly.pdbx_strand_id
1 'polypeptide(L)'
;MSTKNAHKAKYHFYFTTAVLKHAEENHINIGDCFGYGEDNFVVDLYPYSNLIYRCVDEIERAPNKWKESELFDLVDNLSDCFWGIIEREGYDEMDASMPCLDEFELDIKRALNIFVE
;
A
#
# COMPACT_ATOMS: atom_id res chain seq x y z
N MET A 1 -24.05 13.64 -0.53
CA MET A 1 -22.83 13.60 -1.38
C MET A 1 -22.08 12.33 -1.06
N SER A 2 -21.64 11.58 -2.08
CA SER A 2 -20.86 10.36 -1.87
C SER A 2 -19.46 10.71 -1.35
N THR A 3 -19.14 10.33 -0.11
CA THR A 3 -17.81 10.52 0.50
C THR A 3 -16.81 9.46 0.06
N LYS A 4 -17.20 8.52 -0.81
CA LYS A 4 -16.38 7.41 -1.28
C LYS A 4 -15.04 7.86 -1.88
N ASN A 5 -15.04 8.92 -2.67
CA ASN A 5 -13.81 9.45 -3.26
C ASN A 5 -12.90 10.09 -2.21
N ALA A 6 -13.47 10.71 -1.16
CA ALA A 6 -12.70 11.24 -0.04
C ALA A 6 -12.05 10.12 0.77
N HIS A 7 -12.75 9.00 0.98
CA HIS A 7 -12.16 7.82 1.63
C HIS A 7 -11.02 7.23 0.78
N LYS A 8 -11.23 7.02 -0.52
CA LYS A 8 -10.14 6.55 -1.40
C LYS A 8 -8.91 7.46 -1.39
N ALA A 9 -9.13 8.78 -1.42
CA ALA A 9 -8.04 9.76 -1.33
C ALA A 9 -7.30 9.67 0.02
N LYS A 10 -8.01 9.45 1.12
CA LYS A 10 -7.43 9.21 2.44
C LYS A 10 -6.54 7.96 2.46
N TYR A 11 -7.02 6.83 1.96
CA TYR A 11 -6.23 5.59 1.87
C TYR A 11 -5.01 5.78 0.99
N HIS A 12 -5.16 6.51 -0.12
CA HIS A 12 -4.03 6.83 -0.99
C HIS A 12 -2.98 7.69 -0.29
N PHE A 13 -3.40 8.75 0.38
CA PHE A 13 -2.50 9.60 1.15
C PHE A 13 -1.72 8.79 2.20
N TYR A 14 -2.39 7.99 3.02
CA TYR A 14 -1.73 7.22 4.08
C TYR A 14 -0.79 6.16 3.51
N PHE A 15 -1.23 5.39 2.51
CA PHE A 15 -0.39 4.35 1.93
C PHE A 15 0.82 4.92 1.21
N THR A 16 0.65 5.95 0.38
CA THR A 16 1.76 6.63 -0.28
C THR A 16 2.75 7.21 0.72
N THR A 17 2.26 7.82 1.80
CA THR A 17 3.14 8.34 2.86
C THR A 17 3.96 7.22 3.50
N ALA A 18 3.35 6.08 3.81
CA ALA A 18 4.06 4.93 4.40
C ALA A 18 5.11 4.35 3.45
N VAL A 19 4.79 4.22 2.16
CA VAL A 19 5.71 3.71 1.13
C VAL A 19 6.91 4.64 0.93
N LEU A 20 6.67 5.95 0.82
CA LEU A 20 7.74 6.93 0.64
C LEU A 20 8.59 7.10 1.89
N LYS A 21 7.99 7.05 3.08
CA LYS A 21 8.72 7.07 4.35
C LYS A 21 9.65 5.87 4.48
N HIS A 22 9.17 4.66 4.16
CA HIS A 22 10.02 3.47 4.15
C HIS A 22 11.18 3.64 3.17
N ALA A 23 10.93 4.18 1.98
CA ALA A 23 11.99 4.45 1.00
C ALA A 23 13.04 5.43 1.55
N GLU A 24 12.61 6.54 2.15
CA GLU A 24 13.49 7.54 2.76
C GLU A 24 14.34 6.94 3.89
N GLU A 25 13.71 6.21 4.81
CA GLU A 25 14.37 5.58 5.96
C GLU A 25 15.41 4.51 5.56
N ASN A 26 15.21 3.87 4.40
CA ASN A 26 16.11 2.86 3.86
C ASN A 26 17.01 3.38 2.73
N HIS A 27 17.06 4.70 2.51
CA HIS A 27 17.85 5.35 1.47
C HIS A 27 17.58 4.84 0.04
N ILE A 28 16.35 4.43 -0.22
CA ILE A 28 15.88 3.97 -1.52
C ILE A 28 15.48 5.19 -2.37
N ASN A 29 16.13 5.35 -3.52
CA ASN A 29 15.77 6.38 -4.48
C ASN A 29 14.81 5.80 -5.54
N ILE A 30 13.61 6.37 -5.63
CA ILE A 30 12.57 5.92 -6.57
C ILE A 30 13.05 5.97 -8.03
N GLY A 31 13.77 7.03 -8.41
CA GLY A 31 14.32 7.18 -9.75
C GLY A 31 15.36 6.12 -10.07
N ASP A 32 16.24 5.81 -9.13
CA ASP A 32 17.26 4.77 -9.30
C ASP A 32 16.66 3.36 -9.30
N CYS A 33 15.50 3.16 -8.68
CA CYS A 33 14.81 1.87 -8.68
C CYS A 33 13.96 1.66 -9.93
N PHE A 34 13.07 2.60 -10.25
CA PHE A 34 12.02 2.42 -11.25
C PHE A 34 12.30 3.16 -12.57
N GLY A 35 13.35 3.99 -12.63
CA GLY A 35 13.69 4.75 -13.82
C GLY A 35 12.78 5.95 -14.11
N TYR A 36 11.94 6.35 -13.15
CA TYR A 36 11.04 7.49 -13.29
C TYR A 36 10.85 8.26 -11.97
N GLY A 37 10.31 9.48 -12.09
CA GLY A 37 10.17 10.39 -10.96
C GLY A 37 9.08 10.00 -9.96
N GLU A 38 9.23 10.49 -8.73
CA GLU A 38 8.32 10.23 -7.61
C GLU A 38 6.86 10.55 -7.93
N ASP A 39 6.57 11.61 -8.70
CA ASP A 39 5.20 11.97 -9.09
C ASP A 39 4.47 10.83 -9.84
N ASN A 40 5.17 10.14 -10.75
CA ASN A 40 4.60 9.00 -11.46
C ASN A 40 4.43 7.80 -10.52
N PHE A 41 5.39 7.60 -9.62
CA PHE A 41 5.33 6.52 -8.63
C PHE A 41 4.14 6.68 -7.69
N VAL A 42 3.86 7.91 -7.25
CA VAL A 42 2.66 8.24 -6.48
C VAL A 42 1.40 7.87 -7.27
N VAL A 43 1.33 8.14 -8.57
CA VAL A 43 0.18 7.74 -9.40
C VAL A 43 0.04 6.21 -9.48
N ASP A 44 1.16 5.50 -9.64
CA ASP A 44 1.19 4.04 -9.75
C ASP A 44 0.81 3.33 -8.44
N LEU A 45 0.89 4.01 -7.29
CA LEU A 45 0.39 3.49 -6.01
C LEU A 45 -1.14 3.52 -5.89
N TYR A 46 -1.85 4.27 -6.75
CA TYR A 46 -3.30 4.44 -6.65
C TYR A 46 -4.13 3.12 -6.76
N PRO A 47 -3.80 2.16 -7.65
CA PRO A 47 -4.46 0.86 -7.68
C PRO A 47 -4.35 0.10 -6.35
N TYR A 48 -3.20 0.14 -5.69
CA TYR A 48 -2.96 -0.48 -4.39
C TYR A 48 -3.81 0.18 -3.31
N SER A 49 -3.87 1.51 -3.28
CA SER A 49 -4.73 2.23 -2.32
C SER A 49 -6.21 1.89 -2.48
N ASN A 50 -6.68 1.71 -3.72
CA ASN A 50 -8.04 1.26 -3.99
C ASN A 50 -8.28 -0.18 -3.54
N LEU A 51 -7.27 -1.05 -3.70
CA LEU A 51 -7.31 -2.43 -3.28
C LEU A 51 -7.40 -2.55 -1.75
N ILE A 52 -6.61 -1.77 -1.01
CA ILE A 52 -6.66 -1.69 0.46
C ILE A 52 -8.06 -1.22 0.89
N TYR A 53 -8.55 -0.11 0.33
CA TYR A 53 -9.89 0.40 0.64
C TYR A 53 -10.99 -0.64 0.39
N ARG A 54 -10.92 -1.39 -0.72
CA ARG A 54 -11.88 -2.45 -1.03
C ARG A 54 -11.84 -3.57 0.02
N CYS A 55 -10.65 -4.06 0.37
CA CYS A 55 -10.50 -5.15 1.34
C CYS A 55 -10.99 -4.73 2.73
N VAL A 56 -10.74 -3.48 3.14
CA VAL A 56 -11.27 -2.96 4.40
C VAL A 56 -12.79 -2.82 4.37
N ASP A 57 -13.37 -2.26 3.31
CA ASP A 57 -14.83 -2.15 3.14
C ASP A 57 -15.53 -3.53 3.11
N GLU A 58 -14.85 -4.58 2.64
CA GLU A 58 -15.34 -5.96 2.72
C GLU A 58 -15.37 -6.48 4.18
N ILE A 59 -14.37 -6.16 4.99
CA ILE A 59 -14.29 -6.56 6.41
C ILE A 59 -15.21 -5.73 7.31
N GLU A 60 -15.34 -4.43 7.07
CA GLU A 60 -16.30 -3.56 7.79
C GLU A 60 -17.74 -4.06 7.67
N ARG A 61 -18.07 -4.74 6.56
CA ARG A 61 -19.40 -5.33 6.32
C ARG A 61 -19.57 -6.70 6.97
N ALA A 62 -18.47 -7.36 7.33
CA ALA A 62 -18.50 -8.56 8.17
C ALA A 62 -18.78 -8.14 9.63
N PRO A 63 -19.16 -9.05 10.54
CA PRO A 63 -19.37 -8.73 11.96
C PRO A 63 -18.11 -8.23 12.72
N ASN A 64 -16.99 -8.02 12.02
CA ASN A 64 -15.73 -7.55 12.56
C ASN A 64 -15.68 -6.02 12.56
N LYS A 65 -15.30 -5.46 13.70
CA LYS A 65 -15.23 -4.01 13.91
C LYS A 65 -13.87 -3.50 13.48
N TRP A 66 -13.61 -3.42 12.17
CA TRP A 66 -12.51 -2.59 11.69
C TRP A 66 -12.61 -1.20 12.36
N LYS A 67 -11.51 -0.73 12.93
CA LYS A 67 -11.45 0.59 13.53
C LYS A 67 -10.58 1.45 12.63
N GLU A 68 -11.11 2.58 12.22
CA GLU A 68 -10.40 3.53 11.36
C GLU A 68 -9.05 4.00 11.96
N SER A 69 -8.90 3.96 13.28
CA SER A 69 -7.63 4.24 13.97
C SER A 69 -6.50 3.28 13.61
N GLU A 70 -6.82 2.07 13.15
CA GLU A 70 -5.86 1.02 12.79
C GLU A 70 -5.32 1.20 11.36
N LEU A 71 -5.85 2.18 10.60
CA LEU A 71 -5.42 2.41 9.21
C LEU A 71 -3.92 2.72 9.12
N PHE A 72 -3.38 3.47 10.08
CA PHE A 72 -1.97 3.84 10.10
C PHE A 72 -1.08 2.59 10.25
N ASP A 73 -1.37 1.75 11.25
CA ASP A 73 -0.61 0.52 11.50
C ASP A 73 -0.74 -0.47 10.33
N LEU A 74 -1.92 -0.53 9.70
CA LEU A 74 -2.13 -1.34 8.50
C LEU A 74 -1.24 -0.87 7.34
N VAL A 75 -1.24 0.42 7.00
CA VAL A 75 -0.46 0.90 5.85
C VAL A 75 1.04 0.83 6.07
N ASP A 76 1.51 0.99 7.32
CA ASP A 76 2.93 0.81 7.66
C ASP A 76 3.34 -0.65 7.43
N ASN A 77 2.56 -1.63 7.91
CA ASN A 77 2.83 -3.06 7.65
C ASN A 77 2.80 -3.38 6.15
N LEU A 78 1.83 -2.84 5.41
CA LEU A 78 1.72 -3.06 3.97
C LEU A 78 2.83 -2.39 3.17
N SER A 79 3.40 -1.29 3.66
CA SER A 79 4.58 -0.65 3.09
C SER A 79 5.80 -1.59 3.16
N ASP A 80 6.03 -2.21 4.31
CA ASP A 80 7.11 -3.20 4.48
C ASP A 80 6.91 -4.39 3.54
N CYS A 81 5.67 -4.86 3.39
CA CYS A 81 5.33 -5.94 2.46
C CYS A 81 5.58 -5.52 1.00
N PHE A 82 5.21 -4.29 0.62
CA PHE A 82 5.39 -3.76 -0.72
C PHE A 82 6.88 -3.73 -1.11
N TRP A 83 7.73 -3.14 -0.27
CA TRP A 83 9.17 -3.08 -0.50
C TRP A 83 9.83 -4.46 -0.41
N GLY A 84 9.38 -5.31 0.51
CA GLY A 84 9.87 -6.68 0.63
C GLY A 84 9.59 -7.53 -0.62
N ILE A 85 8.51 -7.27 -1.37
CA ILE A 85 8.26 -7.93 -2.66
C ILE A 85 9.28 -7.47 -3.70
N ILE A 86 9.50 -6.16 -3.83
CA ILE A 86 10.46 -5.58 -4.79
C ILE A 86 11.88 -6.08 -4.52
N GLU A 87 12.31 -6.07 -3.26
CA GLU A 87 13.63 -6.55 -2.86
C GLU A 87 13.79 -8.05 -3.17
N ARG A 88 12.75 -8.85 -2.91
CA ARG A 88 12.75 -10.30 -3.16
C ARG A 88 12.81 -10.63 -4.65
N GLU A 89 12.07 -9.91 -5.48
CA GLU A 89 12.07 -10.11 -6.92
C GLU A 89 13.43 -9.77 -7.53
N GLY A 90 14.12 -8.80 -6.94
CA GLY A 90 15.39 -8.29 -7.42
C GLY A 90 15.20 -7.49 -8.70
N TYR A 91 16.00 -6.46 -8.87
CA TYR A 91 15.93 -5.58 -10.03
C TYR A 91 17.32 -5.07 -10.39
N ASP A 92 17.53 -4.84 -11.68
CA ASP A 92 18.64 -4.02 -12.15
C ASP A 92 18.28 -2.54 -11.93
N GLU A 93 19.30 -1.67 -11.88
CA GLU A 93 19.10 -0.22 -11.72
C GLU A 93 18.09 0.30 -12.76
N MET A 94 17.10 1.07 -12.28
CA MET A 94 16.02 1.65 -13.08
C MET A 94 15.03 0.66 -13.72
N ASP A 95 15.03 -0.62 -13.33
CA ASP A 95 14.16 -1.65 -13.90
C ASP A 95 13.30 -2.38 -12.86
N ALA A 96 13.14 -1.80 -11.66
CA ALA A 96 12.21 -2.32 -10.67
C ALA A 96 10.77 -2.30 -11.21
N SER A 97 10.02 -3.36 -10.89
CA SER A 97 8.61 -3.48 -11.24
C SER A 97 7.73 -3.28 -10.01
N MET A 98 6.55 -2.70 -10.23
CA MET A 98 5.55 -2.58 -9.17
C MET A 98 5.02 -3.98 -8.79
N PRO A 99 4.87 -4.30 -7.49
CA PRO A 99 4.38 -5.60 -7.02
C PRO A 99 3.07 -6.04 -7.69
N CYS A 100 2.94 -7.33 -8.02
CA CYS A 100 1.68 -7.84 -8.57
C CYS A 100 0.49 -7.56 -7.63
N LEU A 101 -0.57 -6.93 -8.15
CA LEU A 101 -1.75 -6.56 -7.35
C LEU A 101 -2.45 -7.77 -6.72
N ASP A 102 -2.48 -8.92 -7.43
CA ASP A 102 -3.11 -10.14 -6.92
C ASP A 102 -2.33 -10.73 -5.74
N GLU A 103 -1.00 -10.69 -5.80
CA GLU A 103 -0.15 -11.13 -4.67
C GLU A 103 -0.29 -10.17 -3.49
N PHE A 104 -0.26 -8.87 -3.76
CA PHE A 104 -0.42 -7.85 -2.73
C PHE A 104 -1.80 -7.91 -2.06
N GLU A 105 -2.86 -8.28 -2.78
CA GLU A 105 -4.18 -8.53 -2.19
C GLU A 105 -4.15 -9.62 -1.12
N LEU A 106 -3.34 -10.67 -1.33
CA LEU A 106 -3.18 -11.73 -0.33
C LEU A 106 -2.50 -11.20 0.94
N ASP A 107 -1.51 -10.33 0.79
CA ASP A 107 -0.82 -9.71 1.93
C ASP A 107 -1.73 -8.73 2.67
N ILE A 108 -2.56 -7.95 1.95
CA ILE A 108 -3.62 -7.14 2.57
C ILE A 108 -4.57 -8.00 3.40
N LYS A 109 -5.07 -9.11 2.85
CA LYS A 109 -5.98 -9.99 3.58
C LYS A 109 -5.32 -10.64 4.81
N ARG A 110 -4.04 -11.00 4.70
CA ARG A 110 -3.26 -11.52 5.83
C ARG A 110 -3.08 -10.48 6.92
N ALA A 111 -2.68 -9.26 6.56
CA ALA A 111 -2.51 -8.15 7.50
C ALA A 111 -3.83 -7.84 8.20
N LEU A 112 -4.94 -7.80 7.45
CA LEU A 112 -6.25 -7.54 8.00
C LEU A 112 -6.74 -8.62 8.98
N ASN A 113 -6.34 -9.89 8.81
CA ASN A 113 -6.70 -10.95 9.75
C ASN A 113 -6.08 -10.75 11.15
N ILE A 114 -4.99 -9.98 11.27
CA ILE A 114 -4.39 -9.64 12.58
C ILE A 114 -5.35 -8.79 13.41
N PHE A 115 -6.17 -7.96 12.76
CA PHE A 115 -7.11 -7.03 13.40
C PHE A 115 -8.49 -7.65 13.68
N VAL A 116 -8.66 -8.94 13.39
CA VAL A 116 -9.95 -9.67 13.44
C VAL A 116 -10.08 -10.55 14.71
N GLU A 117 -9.16 -10.46 15.66
CA GLU A 117 -9.29 -11.16 16.96
C GLU A 117 -10.49 -10.70 17.82
#